data_AF-A0AAW0J2T2-F1
#
_entry.id   AF-A0AAW0J2T2-F1
#
_cell.length_a   1.000
_cell.length_b   1.000
_cell.length_c   1.000
_cell.angle_alpha   90.00
_cell.angle_beta   90.00
_cell.angle_gamma   90.00
#
_symmetry.space_group_name_H-M   'P 1'
#
loop_
_entity.id
_entity.type
_entity.pdbx_description
1 polymer ?
#
loop_
_entity_poly.entity_id
_entity_poly.type
_entity_poly.pdbx_seq_one_letter_code
_entity_poly.pdbx_strand_id
1 'polypeptide(L)'
;MPASIDVTVVPSVLSFSAIGEKKSFSVQVYGPKIAQQPIISGAIVWKYGHYVVRSPLVVYNILPGTQYGYPSFSMSLKKPDSIDSSMHQKNGIVKHKY
;
A
#
# COMPACT_ATOMS: atom_id res chain seq x y z
N MET A 1 12.31 -11.89 5.98
CA MET A 1 12.27 -10.50 5.47
C MET A 1 13.64 -10.15 4.88
N PRO A 2 13.72 -9.27 3.87
CA PRO A 2 14.99 -8.74 3.35
C PRO A 2 15.78 -7.98 4.43
N ALA A 3 17.10 -8.08 4.42
CA ALA A 3 17.96 -7.51 5.46
C ALA A 3 18.00 -5.97 5.51
N SER A 4 17.61 -5.31 4.41
CA SER A 4 17.59 -3.85 4.32
C SER A 4 16.35 -3.21 4.95
N ILE A 5 15.36 -4.00 5.39
CA ILE A 5 14.16 -3.49 6.05
C ILE A 5 13.99 -4.19 7.39
N ASP A 6 13.61 -3.42 8.40
CA ASP A 6 13.18 -3.95 9.68
C ASP A 6 11.65 -3.81 9.80
N VAL A 7 11.00 -4.86 10.29
CA VAL A 7 9.54 -4.95 10.35
C VAL A 7 9.14 -5.45 11.72
N THR A 8 8.45 -4.59 12.47
CA THR A 8 7.90 -4.92 13.78
C THR A 8 6.39 -5.07 13.68
N VAL A 9 5.85 -6.16 14.24
CA VAL A 9 4.41 -6.43 14.30
C VAL A 9 3.94 -6.47 15.75
N VAL A 10 2.91 -5.70 16.10
CA VAL A 10 2.39 -5.60 17.46
C VAL A 10 0.86 -5.80 17.49
N PRO A 11 0.34 -6.77 18.24
CA PRO A 11 1.08 -7.82 18.96
C PRO A 11 1.71 -8.82 17.97
N SER A 12 2.76 -9.53 18.40
CA SER A 12 3.43 -10.58 17.59
C SER A 12 2.71 -11.93 17.63
N VAL A 13 1.68 -12.06 18.47
CA VAL A 13 0.82 -13.25 18.60
C VAL A 13 -0.63 -12.79 18.64
N LEU A 14 -1.48 -13.46 17.86
CA LEU A 14 -2.93 -13.25 17.85
C LEU A 14 -3.59 -14.51 18.40
N SER A 15 -4.22 -14.39 19.58
CA SER A 15 -4.96 -15.48 20.22
C SER A 15 -6.44 -15.31 19.99
N PHE A 16 -7.13 -16.37 19.58
CA PHE A 16 -8.57 -16.38 19.33
C PHE A 16 -9.23 -17.40 20.27
N SER A 17 -10.36 -17.04 20.86
CA SER A 17 -11.11 -17.90 21.78
C SER A 17 -12.45 -18.38 21.22
N ALA A 18 -12.97 -17.69 20.20
CA ALA A 18 -14.26 -18.00 19.60
C ALA A 18 -14.26 -17.87 18.07
N ILE A 19 -15.16 -18.61 17.42
CA ILE A 19 -15.38 -18.51 15.97
C ILE A 19 -15.93 -17.11 15.65
N GLY A 20 -15.35 -16.46 14.64
CA GLY A 20 -15.76 -15.13 14.19
C GLY A 20 -15.10 -13.97 14.94
N GLU A 21 -14.25 -14.24 15.93
CA GLU A 21 -13.48 -13.21 16.63
C GLU A 21 -12.49 -12.51 15.66
N LYS A 22 -12.43 -11.18 15.76
CA LYS A 22 -11.50 -10.35 14.97
C LYS A 22 -10.39 -9.83 15.87
N LYS A 23 -9.15 -9.90 15.39
CA LYS A 23 -7.99 -9.29 16.02
C LYS A 23 -7.33 -8.32 15.06
N SER A 24 -6.80 -7.25 15.62
CA SER A 24 -6.04 -6.23 14.89
C SER A 24 -4.57 -6.31 15.29
N PHE A 25 -3.70 -5.93 14.37
CA PHE A 25 -2.27 -5.78 14.59
C PHE A 25 -1.78 -4.55 13.84
N SER A 26 -0.70 -3.96 14.35
CA SER A 26 0.01 -2.86 13.70
C SER A 26 1.30 -3.36 13.11
N VAL A 27 1.65 -2.86 11.92
CA VAL A 27 2.92 -3.13 11.25
C VAL A 27 3.72 -1.84 11.21
N GLN A 28 4.90 -1.86 11.80
CA GLN A 28 5.87 -0.78 11.74
C GLN A 28 7.00 -1.22 10.81
N VAL A 29 7.31 -0.39 9.81
CA VAL A 29 8.31 -0.68 8.78
C VAL A 29 9.40 0.38 8.86
N TYR A 30 10.63 -0.05 9.05
CA TYR A 30 11.82 0.78 9.05
C TYR A 30 12.71 0.37 7.89
N GLY A 31 13.30 1.35 7.22
CA GLY A 31 14.17 1.10 6.10
C GLY A 31 15.20 2.21 5.96
N PRO A 32 16.19 2.03 5.07
CA PRO A 32 17.14 3.07 4.72
C PRO A 32 16.41 4.32 4.20
N LYS A 33 17.12 5.45 4.22
CA LYS A 33 16.63 6.71 3.63
C LYS A 33 16.04 6.45 2.26
N ILE A 34 14.86 7.03 2.00
CA ILE A 34 14.16 6.89 0.73
C ILE A 34 15.03 7.52 -0.37
N ALA A 35 15.74 6.66 -1.09
CA ALA A 35 16.58 6.95 -2.25
C ALA A 35 16.23 5.90 -3.30
N GLN A 36 16.46 6.16 -4.60
CA GLN A 36 16.15 5.20 -5.66
C GLN A 36 16.69 3.81 -5.29
N GLN A 37 15.79 2.92 -4.93
CA GLN A 37 16.09 1.61 -4.39
C GLN A 37 15.36 0.59 -5.25
N PRO A 38 15.93 -0.62 -5.44
CA PRO A 38 15.20 -1.72 -6.01
C PRO A 38 13.87 -1.95 -5.27
N ILE A 39 12.88 -2.52 -5.94
CA ILE A 39 11.67 -2.97 -5.27
C ILE A 39 12.06 -4.01 -4.23
N ILE A 40 11.72 -3.76 -2.97
CA ILE A 40 11.96 -4.67 -1.86
C ILE A 40 10.63 -5.33 -1.52
N SER A 41 10.61 -6.66 -1.43
CA SER A 41 9.39 -7.40 -1.09
C SER A 41 9.64 -8.45 -0.03
N GLY A 42 8.60 -8.73 0.74
CA GLY A 42 8.58 -9.76 1.76
C GLY A 42 7.15 -10.12 2.13
N ALA A 43 6.97 -10.82 3.25
CA ALA A 43 5.65 -11.12 3.76
C ALA A 43 5.67 -11.30 5.27
N ILE A 44 4.59 -10.89 5.91
CA ILE A 44 4.26 -11.25 7.29
C ILE A 44 3.47 -12.55 7.23
N VAL A 45 3.86 -13.53 8.04
CA VAL A 45 3.26 -14.86 8.03
C VAL A 45 2.81 -15.22 9.45
N TRP A 46 1.51 -15.44 9.60
CA TRP A 46 0.93 -16.04 10.79
C TRP A 46 0.80 -17.54 10.57
N LYS A 47 1.41 -18.34 11.44
CA LYS A 47 1.36 -19.82 11.35
C LYS A 47 0.80 -20.40 12.64
N TYR A 48 -0.24 -21.23 12.51
CA TYR A 48 -0.80 -22.02 13.61
C TYR A 48 -1.08 -23.44 13.11
N GLY A 49 -0.23 -24.40 13.51
CA GLY A 49 -0.27 -25.76 12.99
C GLY A 49 -0.12 -25.77 11.46
N HIS A 50 -1.18 -26.21 10.76
CA HIS A 50 -1.26 -26.24 9.29
C HIS A 50 -1.82 -24.97 8.66
N TYR A 51 -2.44 -24.09 9.45
CA TYR A 51 -2.99 -22.84 8.95
C TYR A 51 -1.87 -21.81 8.79
N VAL A 52 -1.77 -21.25 7.58
CA VAL A 52 -0.77 -20.24 7.22
C VAL A 52 -1.50 -19.06 6.59
N VAL A 53 -1.43 -17.90 7.23
CA VAL A 53 -1.96 -16.63 6.69
C VAL A 53 -0.78 -15.76 6.28
N ARG A 54 -0.68 -15.47 4.99
CA ARG A 54 0.43 -14.69 4.42
C ARG A 54 -0.07 -13.32 3.96
N SER A 55 0.56 -12.26 4.45
CA SER A 55 0.33 -10.88 4.03
C SER A 55 1.57 -10.34 3.31
N PRO A 56 1.54 -10.16 1.97
CA PRO A 56 2.65 -9.60 1.22
C PRO A 56 2.93 -8.13 1.63
N LEU A 57 4.21 -7.77 1.70
CA LEU A 57 4.67 -6.42 1.98
C LEU A 57 5.64 -6.01 0.88
N VAL A 58 5.36 -4.89 0.21
CA VAL A 58 6.19 -4.37 -0.89
C VAL A 58 6.53 -2.91 -0.61
N VAL A 59 7.81 -2.60 -0.64
CA VAL A 59 8.35 -1.24 -0.50
C VAL A 59 8.93 -0.83 -1.84
N TYR A 60 8.46 0.29 -2.35
CA TYR A 60 8.91 0.88 -3.60
C TYR A 60 8.86 2.40 -3.48
N ASN A 61 9.71 3.09 -4.22
CA ASN A 61 9.72 4.55 -4.34
C ASN A 61 9.60 5.04 -5.78
N ILE A 62 9.45 4.11 -6.73
CA ILE A 62 9.08 4.38 -8.11
C ILE A 62 7.76 3.67 -8.35
N LEU A 63 6.73 4.41 -8.78
CA LEU A 63 5.46 3.81 -9.16
C LEU A 63 5.66 3.03 -10.47
N PRO A 64 5.29 1.74 -10.53
CA PRO A 64 5.27 1.00 -11.78
C PRO A 64 4.39 1.74 -12.80
N GLY A 65 4.97 2.17 -13.91
CA GLY A 65 4.27 2.94 -14.96
C GLY A 65 4.72 4.41 -15.12
N THR A 66 5.51 4.98 -14.20
CA THR A 66 6.00 6.37 -14.34
C THR A 66 7.32 6.51 -15.11
N GLN A 67 7.70 5.51 -15.91
CA GLN A 67 8.92 5.56 -16.74
C GLN A 67 8.77 6.36 -18.06
N TYR A 68 7.63 7.00 -18.31
CA TYR A 68 7.51 8.01 -19.37
C TYR A 68 7.70 9.41 -18.77
N GLY A 69 8.96 9.85 -18.61
CA GLY A 69 9.29 11.27 -18.82
C GLY A 69 9.51 12.24 -17.64
N TYR A 70 9.96 11.82 -16.45
CA TYR A 70 10.43 12.80 -15.44
C TYR A 70 11.87 12.51 -14.97
N PRO A 71 12.84 13.41 -15.24
CA PRO A 71 14.18 13.28 -14.71
C PRO A 71 14.18 13.58 -13.20
N SER A 72 15.02 12.85 -12.48
CA SER A 72 15.25 12.99 -11.05
C SER A 72 15.68 14.41 -10.69
N PHE A 73 14.77 15.19 -10.12
CA PHE A 73 15.13 16.33 -9.30
C PHE A 73 14.35 16.27 -7.99
N SER A 74 15.12 16.27 -6.90
CA SER A 74 14.76 16.80 -5.58
C SER A 74 13.52 17.70 -5.66
N MET A 75 12.35 17.18 -5.28
CA MET A 75 11.20 18.01 -4.97
C MET A 75 10.72 17.68 -3.56
N SER A 76 10.92 18.63 -2.66
CA SER A 76 10.24 18.68 -1.38
C SER A 76 8.73 18.62 -1.64
N LEU A 77 8.09 17.55 -1.19
CA LEU A 77 6.68 17.30 -1.41
C LEU A 77 5.87 18.30 -0.57
N LYS A 78 5.41 19.41 -1.18
CA LYS A 78 4.37 20.22 -0.57
C LYS A 78 3.06 19.43 -0.60
N LYS A 79 2.41 19.36 0.57
CA LYS A 79 1.13 18.68 0.80
C LYS A 79 0.10 19.11 -0.25
N PRO A 80 -0.61 18.18 -0.91
CA PRO A 80 -1.77 18.55 -1.70
C PRO A 80 -2.92 18.92 -0.77
N ASP A 81 -3.55 20.06 -1.02
CA ASP A 81 -4.79 20.46 -0.36
C ASP A 81 -5.94 19.51 -0.74
N SER A 82 -6.87 19.35 0.20
CA SER A 82 -7.99 18.41 0.20
C SER A 82 -8.78 18.40 -1.11
N ILE A 83 -9.09 17.19 -1.58
CA ILE A 83 -10.00 16.89 -2.68
C ILE A 83 -11.41 17.37 -2.32
N ASP A 84 -12.03 18.20 -3.16
CA ASP A 84 -13.48 18.36 -3.22
C ASP A 84 -13.94 17.97 -4.64
N SER A 85 -14.53 16.78 -4.76
CA SER A 85 -14.98 16.21 -6.04
C SER A 85 -16.49 16.39 -6.17
N SER A 86 -16.93 17.49 -6.78
CA SER A 86 -18.30 17.65 -7.26
C SER A 86 -18.47 16.92 -8.60
N MET A 87 -19.17 15.78 -8.58
CA MET A 87 -19.53 15.01 -9.77
C MET A 87 -20.96 15.35 -10.22
N HIS A 88 -21.11 16.17 -11.26
CA HIS A 88 -22.32 16.21 -12.07
C HIS A 88 -21.98 15.96 -13.55
N GLN A 89 -22.38 14.80 -14.07
CA GLN A 89 -22.35 14.51 -15.50
C GLN A 89 -23.55 15.16 -16.20
N LYS A 90 -23.28 15.87 -17.31
CA LYS A 90 -24.25 16.55 -18.15
C LYS A 90 -24.72 15.61 -19.27
N ASN A 91 -26.01 15.27 -19.30
CA ASN A 91 -26.62 14.50 -20.39
C ASN A 91 -26.88 15.37 -21.63
N GLY A 92 -26.45 14.90 -22.81
CA GLY A 92 -26.62 15.57 -24.10
C GLY A 92 -27.16 14.66 -25.21
N ILE A 93 -28.50 14.64 -25.33
CA ILE A 93 -29.39 14.53 -26.52
C ILE A 93 -28.82 13.91 -27.83
N VAL A 94 -29.41 12.80 -28.27
CA VAL A 94 -29.42 12.33 -29.68
C VAL A 94 -30.79 12.62 -30.29
N LYS A 95 -30.85 13.37 -31.39
CA LYS A 95 -32.07 13.60 -32.19
C LYS A 95 -32.19 12.53 -33.28
N HIS A 96 -33.31 11.81 -33.31
CA HIS A 96 -33.72 11.01 -34.48
C HIS A 96 -34.42 11.90 -35.51
N LYS A 97 -34.06 11.72 -36.79
CA LYS A 97 -34.83 12.20 -37.95
C LYS A 97 -35.54 11.00 -38.57
N TYR A 98 -36.82 11.19 -38.92
CA TYR A 98 -37.53 10.35 -39.89
C TYR A 98 -37.18 10.81 -41.31
#